data_AF-A0A9X6WV41-F1
#
_entry.id   AF-A0A9X6WV41-F1
#
_cell.length_a   1.000
_cell.length_b   1.000
_cell.length_c   1.000
_cell.angle_alpha   90.00
_cell.angle_beta   90.00
_cell.angle_gamma   90.00
#
_symmetry.space_group_name_H-M   'P 1'
#
loop_
_entity.id
_entity.type
_entity.pdbx_description
1 polymer ?
#
loop_
_entity_poly.entity_id
_entity_poly.type
_entity_poly.pdbx_seq_one_letter_code
_entity_poly.pdbx_strand_id
1 'polypeptide(L)' 'KVLLDEKAAVAHAEKKGEARIIRKLYENGMALEDIAHHVGMNTAEVQRILELS' A
#
# COMPACT_ATOMS: atom_id res chain seq x y z
N LYS A 1 -21.83 17.27 11.43
CA LYS A 1 -20.62 16.45 11.61
C LYS A 1 -20.49 15.46 10.44
N VAL A 2 -20.08 15.94 9.25
CA VAL A 2 -20.02 15.13 8.00
C VAL A 2 -18.61 15.09 7.38
N LEU A 3 -17.64 15.79 7.97
CA LEU A 3 -16.30 15.94 7.38
C LEU A 3 -15.32 14.80 7.70
N LEU A 4 -15.71 13.84 8.55
CA LEU A 4 -14.84 12.74 8.99
C LEU A 4 -14.87 11.53 8.03
N ASP A 5 -15.99 11.30 7.34
CA ASP A 5 -16.17 10.13 6.48
C ASP A 5 -15.48 10.27 5.11
N GLU A 6 -15.41 11.48 4.54
CA GLU A 6 -14.71 11.68 3.26
C GLU A 6 -13.20 11.46 3.37
N LYS A 7 -12.56 11.93 4.45
CA LYS A 7 -11.13 11.69 4.67
C LYS A 7 -10.81 10.21 4.89
N ALA A 8 -11.69 9.49 5.57
CA ALA A 8 -11.53 8.05 5.77
C ALA A 8 -11.72 7.27 4.47
N ALA A 9 -12.69 7.66 3.63
CA ALA A 9 -12.92 7.03 2.33
C ALA A 9 -11.77 7.27 1.35
N VAL A 10 -11.22 8.49 1.30
CA VAL A 10 -10.06 8.81 0.46
C VAL A 10 -8.81 8.09 0.96
N ALA A 11 -8.52 8.12 2.26
CA ALA A 11 -7.39 7.38 2.83
C ALA A 11 -7.51 5.86 2.64
N HIS A 12 -8.73 5.32 2.60
CA HIS A 12 -8.97 3.90 2.35
C HIS A 12 -8.88 3.55 0.86
N ALA A 13 -9.24 4.47 -0.04
CA ALA A 13 -9.06 4.31 -1.48
C ALA A 13 -7.58 4.38 -1.88
N GLU A 14 -6.82 5.30 -1.27
CA GLU A 14 -5.37 5.41 -1.45
C GLU A 14 -4.66 4.12 -1.01
N LYS A 15 -4.97 3.63 0.19
CA LYS A 15 -4.40 2.37 0.71
C LYS A 15 -4.73 1.14 -0.14
N LYS A 16 -5.94 1.06 -0.70
CA LYS A 16 -6.32 -0.04 -1.60
C LYS A 16 -5.60 0.05 -2.95
N GLY A 17 -5.35 1.26 -3.44
CA GLY A 17 -4.54 1.49 -4.63
C GLY A 17 -3.09 1.05 -4.42
N GLU A 18 -2.50 1.45 -3.29
CA GLU A 18 -1.13 1.13 -2.90
C GLU A 18 -0.91 -0.38 -2.73
N ALA A 19 -1.83 -1.08 -2.06
CA ALA A 19 -1.74 -2.53 -1.90
C ALA A 19 -1.71 -3.29 -3.23
N ARG A 20 -2.50 -2.84 -4.21
CA ARG A 20 -2.53 -3.45 -5.55
C ARG A 20 -1.22 -3.20 -6.31
N ILE A 21 -0.61 -2.02 -6.14
CA ILE A 21 0.67 -1.68 -6.77
C ILE A 21 1.79 -2.51 -6.15
N ILE A 22 1.88 -2.55 -4.81
CA ILE A 22 2.86 -3.33 -4.05
C ILE A 22 2.83 -4.80 -4.47
N ARG A 23 1.63 -5.40 -4.51
CA ARG A 23 1.46 -6.79 -4.94
C ARG A 23 1.92 -7.00 -6.38
N LYS A 24 1.51 -6.13 -7.30
CA LYS A 24 1.91 -6.25 -8.71
C LYS A 24 3.44 -6.17 -8.85
N LEU A 25 4.11 -5.28 -8.13
CA LEU A 25 5.57 -5.17 -8.17
C LEU A 25 6.24 -6.44 -7.60
N TYR A 26 5.72 -6.97 -6.49
CA TYR A 26 6.19 -8.23 -5.91
C TYR A 26 5.99 -9.43 -6.85
N GLU A 27 4.81 -9.54 -7.48
CA GLU A 27 4.51 -10.58 -8.48
C GLU A 27 5.39 -10.48 -9.74
N ASN A 28 5.91 -9.28 -10.05
CA ASN A 28 6.90 -9.09 -11.11
C ASN A 28 8.33 -9.46 -10.68
N GLY A 29 8.53 -9.96 -9.47
CA GLY A 29 9.83 -10.38 -8.94
C GLY A 29 10.68 -9.25 -8.35
N MET A 30 10.09 -8.08 -8.09
CA MET A 30 10.79 -6.97 -7.44
C MET A 30 11.01 -7.28 -5.95
N ALA A 31 12.18 -6.94 -5.42
CA ALA A 31 12.49 -7.13 -4.00
C ALA A 31 11.66 -6.17 -3.13
N LEU A 32 11.35 -6.60 -1.90
CA LEU A 32 10.55 -5.80 -0.96
C LEU A 32 11.19 -4.44 -0.66
N GLU A 33 12.53 -4.37 -0.63
CA GLU A 33 13.30 -3.13 -0.42
C GLU A 33 13.12 -2.14 -1.57
N ASP A 34 13.21 -2.59 -2.82
CA ASP A 34 12.97 -1.77 -4.00
C ASP A 34 11.51 -1.30 -4.07
N ILE A 35 10.55 -2.17 -3.72
CA ILE A 35 9.13 -1.82 -3.65
C ILE A 35 8.91 -0.73 -2.60
N ALA A 36 9.46 -0.92 -1.40
CA ALA A 36 9.39 0.04 -0.30
C ALA A 36 9.96 1.41 -0.71
N HIS A 37 11.10 1.42 -1.40
CA HIS A 37 11.69 2.63 -1.98
C HIS A 37 10.79 3.26 -3.05
N HIS A 38 10.14 2.45 -3.89
CA HIS A 38 9.28 2.91 -4.98
C HIS A 38 7.99 3.57 -4.47
N VAL A 39 7.37 2.97 -3.44
CA VAL A 39 6.14 3.52 -2.83
C VAL A 39 6.43 4.53 -1.70
N GLY A 40 7.69 4.71 -1.32
CA GLY A 40 8.08 5.61 -0.22
C GLY A 40 7.63 5.11 1.15
N MET A 41 7.52 3.80 1.33
CA MET A 41 7.10 3.16 2.58
C MET A 41 8.25 2.34 3.18
N ASN A 42 8.06 1.84 4.40
CA ASN A 42 9.03 0.92 4.99
C ASN A 42 8.79 -0.51 4.48
N THR A 43 9.84 -1.33 4.41
CA THR A 43 9.75 -2.76 4.05
C THR A 43 8.78 -3.52 4.94
N ALA A 44 8.72 -3.19 6.23
CA ALA A 44 7.77 -3.80 7.17
C ALA A 44 6.30 -3.46 6.82
N GLU A 45 6.03 -2.26 6.31
CA GLU A 45 4.68 -1.87 5.86
C GLU A 45 4.30 -2.61 4.58
N VAL A 46 5.23 -2.69 3.63
CA VAL A 46 5.08 -3.46 2.38
C VAL A 46 4.81 -4.94 2.69
N GLN A 47 5.57 -5.54 3.61
CA GLN A 47 5.36 -6.92 4.04
C GLN A 47 3.99 -7.10 4.71
N ARG A 48 3.61 -6.22 5.64
CA ARG A 48 2.28 -6.26 6.27
C ARG A 48 1.16 -6.23 5.23
N ILE A 49 1.28 -5.40 4.20
CA ILE A 49 0.28 -5.29 3.12
C ILE A 49 0.19 -6.58 2.30
N LEU A 50 1.33 -7.22 2.02
CA LEU A 50 1.39 -8.51 1.33
C LEU A 50 0.84 -9.67 2.20
N GLU A 51 1.00 -9.61 3.52
CA GLU A 51 0.48 -10.62 4.46
C GLU A 51 -1.01 -10.46 4.78
N LEU A 52 -1.57 -9.26 4.63
CA LEU A 52 -2.98 -8.94 4.91
C LEU A 52 -3.93 -9.20 3.73
N SER A 53 -3.42 -9.57 2.54
CA SER A 53 -4.20 -9.88 1.34
C SER A 53 -4.27 -11.37 1.06
#